data_AF-A0A2D2DTI7-F1
#
_entry.id   AF-A0A2D2DTI7-F1
#
_cell.length_a   1.000
_cell.length_b   1.000
_cell.length_c   1.000
_cell.angle_alpha   90.00
_cell.angle_beta   90.00
_cell.angle_gamma   90.00
#
_symmetry.space_group_name_H-M   'P 1'
#
loop_
_entity.id
_entity.type
_entity.pdbx_description
1 polymer ?
#
loop_
_entity_poly.entity_id
_entity_poly.type
_entity_poly.pdbx_seq_one_letter_code
_entity_poly.pdbx_strand_id
1 'polypeptide(L)'
;MDAFVTWLILAVTQFGALASNVFGNATDAAASATSAGTSLTNANLAKGAAETARDAAQTAKGLAEIAKGLAEQARDAAAGSAAMASGIVAFVDSNSIAKGSSDASKQVRFECDTLIPTGTVVPLTVPAAGGTIALLSDLQEFVRSMTFYDNGTSPAVNYNNGGTQRVAPPSGAKALTFTNWPASGKQASQFLELVNIGLGGTPTWPGGTRFIRYDGVLQTTAAAANIAWLSSGTDYVMVSTRDGGTTLIVSVQRG
;
A
#
# COMPACT_ATOMS: atom_id res chain seq x y z
N MET A 1 57.05 117.94 -10.07
CA MET A 1 56.56 117.24 -8.88
C MET A 1 55.09 116.82 -9.06
N ASP A 2 54.21 117.72 -9.52
CA ASP A 2 52.77 117.47 -9.67
C ASP A 2 52.37 116.36 -10.68
N ALA A 3 53.01 116.33 -11.86
CA ALA A 3 52.77 115.30 -12.87
C ALA A 3 53.21 113.88 -12.42
N PHE A 4 54.26 113.79 -11.62
CA PHE A 4 54.75 112.51 -11.08
C PHE A 4 53.80 111.96 -10.00
N VAL A 5 53.32 112.82 -9.10
CA VAL A 5 52.32 112.44 -8.09
C VAL A 5 51.01 112.00 -8.75
N THR A 6 50.56 112.71 -9.79
CA THR A 6 49.37 112.33 -10.57
C THR A 6 49.53 110.98 -11.26
N TRP A 7 50.68 110.72 -11.89
CA TRP A 7 50.99 109.40 -12.46
C TRP A 7 50.99 108.29 -11.41
N LEU A 8 51.55 108.56 -10.23
CA LEU A 8 51.60 107.59 -9.13
C LEU A 8 50.19 107.22 -8.64
N ILE A 9 49.30 108.22 -8.49
CA ILE A 9 47.90 108.00 -8.12
C ILE A 9 47.18 107.14 -9.17
N LEU A 10 47.34 107.48 -10.46
CA LEU A 10 46.75 106.72 -11.55
C LEU A 10 47.30 105.28 -11.64
N ALA A 11 48.60 105.11 -11.43
CA ALA A 11 49.25 103.79 -11.41
C ALA A 11 48.71 102.92 -10.28
N VAL A 12 48.53 103.47 -9.07
CA VAL A 12 47.93 102.74 -7.94
C VAL A 12 46.50 102.29 -8.27
N THR A 13 45.69 103.13 -8.91
CA THR A 13 44.33 102.75 -9.34
C THR A 13 44.36 101.62 -10.36
N GLN A 14 45.24 101.69 -11.37
CA GLN A 14 45.37 100.65 -12.38
C GLN A 14 45.88 99.32 -11.80
N PHE A 15 46.85 99.37 -10.90
CA PHE A 15 47.33 98.19 -10.17
C PHE A 15 46.22 97.57 -9.31
N GLY A 16 45.41 98.39 -8.62
CA GLY A 16 44.26 97.92 -7.87
C GLY A 16 43.23 97.20 -8.75
N ALA A 17 42.93 97.76 -9.92
CA ALA A 17 42.04 97.13 -10.90
C ALA A 17 42.59 95.80 -11.43
N LEU A 18 43.89 95.75 -11.77
CA LEU A 18 44.55 94.52 -12.19
C LEU A 18 44.51 93.45 -11.10
N ALA A 19 44.83 93.82 -9.85
CA ALA A 19 44.80 92.91 -8.71
C ALA A 19 43.40 92.34 -8.48
N SER A 20 42.36 93.18 -8.60
CA SER A 20 40.96 92.76 -8.49
C SER A 20 40.58 91.77 -9.58
N ASN A 21 40.98 92.01 -10.84
CA ASN A 21 40.70 91.11 -11.96
C ASN A 21 41.42 89.77 -11.80
N VAL A 22 42.70 89.79 -11.39
CA VAL A 22 43.48 88.56 -11.13
C VAL A 22 42.84 87.76 -9.99
N PHE A 23 42.41 88.42 -8.91
CA PHE A 23 41.72 87.76 -7.81
C PHE A 23 40.37 87.16 -8.22
N GLY A 24 39.58 87.89 -9.03
CA GLY A 24 38.32 87.38 -9.59
C GLY A 24 38.54 86.13 -10.44
N ASN A 25 39.47 86.20 -11.39
CA ASN A 25 39.82 85.05 -12.24
C ASN A 25 40.31 83.84 -11.43
N ALA A 26 41.12 84.07 -10.38
CA ALA A 26 41.59 83.01 -9.50
C ALA A 26 40.45 82.36 -8.72
N THR A 27 39.47 83.16 -8.28
CA THR A 27 38.27 82.68 -7.57
C THR A 27 37.38 81.85 -8.49
N ASP A 28 37.14 82.32 -9.72
CA ASP A 28 36.34 81.59 -10.73
C ASP A 28 37.03 80.28 -11.16
N ALA A 29 38.35 80.31 -11.30
CA ALA A 29 39.16 79.12 -11.59
C ALA A 29 39.06 78.09 -10.44
N ALA A 30 39.12 78.53 -9.19
CA ALA A 30 38.94 77.67 -8.03
C ALA A 30 37.53 77.04 -7.98
N ALA A 31 36.48 77.84 -8.20
CA ALA A 31 35.09 77.35 -8.25
C ALA A 31 34.88 76.34 -9.40
N SER A 32 35.48 76.60 -10.56
CA SER A 32 35.45 75.69 -11.72
C SER A 32 36.15 74.37 -11.41
N ALA A 33 37.32 74.42 -10.75
CA ALA A 33 38.05 73.22 -10.33
C ALA A 33 37.25 72.38 -9.32
N THR A 34 36.59 73.02 -8.35
CA THR A 34 35.69 72.34 -7.41
C THR A 34 34.52 71.66 -8.13
N SER A 35 33.87 72.37 -9.06
CA SER A 35 32.75 71.84 -9.84
C SER A 35 33.15 70.66 -10.72
N ALA A 36 34.35 70.70 -11.32
CA ALA A 36 34.93 69.59 -12.06
C ALA A 36 35.21 68.38 -11.15
N GLY A 37 35.72 68.61 -9.94
CA GLY A 37 35.91 67.59 -8.92
C GLY A 37 34.60 66.89 -8.54
N THR A 38 33.54 67.65 -8.25
CA THR A 38 32.21 67.10 -7.96
C THR A 38 31.65 66.31 -9.15
N SER A 39 31.83 66.81 -10.37
CA SER A 39 31.37 66.13 -11.59
C SER A 39 32.09 64.79 -11.80
N LEU A 40 33.40 64.73 -11.55
CA LEU A 40 34.18 63.49 -11.60
C LEU A 40 33.69 62.49 -10.55
N THR A 41 33.44 62.93 -9.31
CA THR A 41 32.89 62.08 -8.26
C THR A 41 31.52 61.51 -8.65
N ASN A 42 30.62 62.34 -9.17
CA ASN A 42 29.30 61.90 -9.63
C ASN A 42 29.39 60.92 -10.80
N ALA A 43 30.30 61.16 -11.75
CA ALA A 43 30.53 60.25 -12.87
C ALA A 43 31.03 58.87 -12.40
N ASN A 44 31.93 58.84 -11.41
CA ASN A 44 32.43 57.59 -10.82
C ASN A 44 31.34 56.83 -10.06
N LEU A 45 30.47 57.54 -9.31
CA LEU A 45 29.31 56.92 -8.65
C LEU A 45 28.32 56.34 -9.66
N ALA A 46 28.00 57.08 -10.73
CA ALA A 46 27.13 56.60 -11.79
C ALA A 46 27.71 55.38 -12.51
N LYS A 47 29.03 55.35 -12.75
CA LYS A 47 29.73 54.19 -13.30
C LYS A 47 29.58 52.96 -12.39
N GLY A 48 29.82 53.11 -11.08
CA GLY A 48 29.68 52.00 -10.13
C GLY A 48 28.25 51.47 -10.02
N ALA A 49 27.24 52.36 -10.09
CA ALA A 49 25.84 51.96 -10.13
C ALA A 49 25.50 51.18 -11.41
N ALA A 50 26.03 51.61 -12.56
CA ALA A 50 25.84 50.91 -13.84
C ALA A 50 26.52 49.52 -13.85
N GLU A 51 27.72 49.40 -13.28
CA GLU A 51 28.41 48.12 -13.10
C GLU A 51 27.60 47.17 -12.20
N THR A 52 27.09 47.67 -11.08
CA THR A 52 26.23 46.90 -10.15
C THR A 52 24.95 46.41 -10.84
N ALA A 53 24.29 47.28 -11.63
CA ALA A 53 23.08 46.92 -12.36
C ALA A 53 23.35 45.88 -13.45
N ARG A 54 24.48 45.99 -14.15
CA ARG A 54 24.92 45.01 -15.15
C ARG A 54 25.13 43.64 -14.51
N ASP A 55 25.82 43.58 -13.39
CA ASP A 55 26.14 42.31 -12.71
C ASP A 55 24.86 41.64 -12.18
N ALA A 56 23.92 42.42 -11.62
CA ALA A 56 22.61 41.93 -11.22
C ALA A 56 21.80 41.34 -12.40
N ALA A 57 21.84 41.99 -13.56
CA ALA A 57 21.19 41.49 -14.77
C ALA A 57 21.82 40.18 -15.27
N GLN A 58 23.15 40.02 -15.17
CA GLN A 58 23.84 38.78 -15.51
C GLN A 58 23.46 37.64 -14.57
N THR A 59 23.38 37.89 -13.25
CA THR A 59 22.91 36.90 -12.28
C THR A 59 21.46 36.48 -12.57
N ALA A 60 20.57 37.43 -12.83
CA ALA A 60 19.17 37.15 -13.15
C ALA A 60 19.03 36.29 -14.43
N LYS A 61 19.84 36.57 -15.46
CA LYS A 61 19.91 35.75 -16.67
C LYS A 61 20.32 34.31 -16.37
N GLY A 62 21.37 34.11 -15.55
CA GLY A 62 21.82 32.76 -15.18
C GLY A 62 20.76 31.97 -14.41
N LEU A 63 20.06 32.61 -13.48
CA LEU A 63 18.94 31.98 -12.75
C LEU A 63 17.78 31.58 -13.68
N ALA A 64 17.47 32.40 -14.68
CA ALA A 64 16.44 32.09 -15.67
C ALA A 64 16.82 30.89 -16.54
N GLU A 65 18.09 30.77 -16.94
CA GLU A 65 18.59 29.61 -17.70
C GLU A 65 18.53 28.31 -16.88
N ILE A 66 18.87 28.36 -15.58
CA ILE A 66 18.73 27.23 -14.66
C ILE A 66 17.25 26.82 -14.51
N ALA A 67 16.35 27.79 -14.29
CA ALA A 67 14.92 27.52 -14.16
C ALA A 67 14.33 26.88 -15.42
N LYS A 68 14.76 27.33 -16.61
CA LYS A 68 14.40 26.71 -17.88
C LYS A 68 14.83 25.25 -17.95
N GLY A 69 16.08 24.93 -17.56
CA GLY A 69 16.58 23.55 -17.54
C GLY A 69 15.81 22.64 -16.58
N LEU A 70 15.44 23.14 -15.40
CA LEU A 70 14.59 22.40 -14.45
C LEU A 70 13.18 22.14 -15.00
N ALA A 71 12.60 23.11 -15.70
CA ALA A 71 11.29 22.95 -16.34
C ALA A 71 11.33 21.91 -17.48
N GLU A 72 12.40 21.89 -18.28
CA GLU A 72 12.62 20.89 -19.32
C GLU A 72 12.77 19.47 -18.72
N GLN A 73 13.57 19.31 -17.65
CA GLN A 73 13.68 18.04 -16.93
C GLN A 73 12.34 17.57 -16.35
N ALA A 74 11.56 18.47 -15.76
CA ALA A 74 10.25 18.13 -15.21
C ALA A 74 9.27 17.70 -16.31
N ARG A 75 9.27 18.38 -17.46
CA ARG A 75 8.47 18.00 -18.63
C ARG A 75 8.86 16.61 -19.14
N ASP A 76 10.15 16.33 -19.27
CA ASP A 76 10.64 15.05 -19.79
C ASP A 76 10.38 13.91 -18.80
N ALA A 77 10.48 14.15 -17.48
CA ALA A 77 10.08 13.20 -16.44
C ALA A 77 8.56 12.91 -16.44
N ALA A 78 7.74 13.93 -16.67
CA ALA A 78 6.29 13.78 -16.82
C ALA A 78 5.94 12.97 -18.08
N ALA A 79 6.61 13.25 -19.20
CA ALA A 79 6.45 12.50 -20.44
C ALA A 79 6.90 11.03 -20.29
N GLY A 80 8.01 10.78 -19.59
CA GLY A 80 8.48 9.42 -19.27
C GLY A 80 7.49 8.66 -18.38
N SER A 81 6.92 9.33 -17.38
CA SER A 81 5.87 8.76 -16.52
C SER A 81 4.60 8.42 -17.31
N ALA A 82 4.21 9.29 -18.24
CA ALA A 82 3.05 9.05 -19.12
C ALA A 82 3.31 7.94 -20.16
N ALA A 83 4.53 7.85 -20.71
CA ALA A 83 4.90 6.80 -21.65
C ALA A 83 4.97 5.41 -20.98
N MET A 84 5.47 5.34 -19.75
CA MET A 84 5.41 4.13 -18.92
C MET A 84 3.96 3.70 -18.65
N ALA A 85 3.04 4.66 -18.51
CA ALA A 85 1.61 4.38 -18.37
C ALA A 85 0.92 3.99 -19.70
N SER A 86 1.36 4.54 -20.84
CA SER A 86 0.71 4.36 -22.15
C SER A 86 1.24 3.19 -22.98
N GLY A 87 2.47 2.73 -22.74
CA GLY A 87 3.11 1.72 -23.58
C GLY A 87 2.80 0.28 -23.20
N ILE A 88 2.54 -0.01 -21.91
CA ILE A 88 2.47 -1.38 -21.39
C ILE A 88 1.60 -1.48 -20.12
N VAL A 89 0.37 -0.95 -20.07
CA VAL A 89 -0.47 -1.10 -18.86
C VAL A 89 -1.81 -1.73 -19.18
N ALA A 90 -1.95 -2.99 -18.75
CA ALA A 90 -3.15 -3.82 -18.76
C ALA A 90 -4.23 -3.36 -17.75
N PHE A 91 -4.14 -2.13 -17.24
CA PHE A 91 -5.05 -1.58 -16.23
C PHE A 91 -5.31 -0.09 -16.48
N VAL A 92 -6.46 0.25 -17.07
CA VAL A 92 -6.97 1.61 -17.18
C VAL A 92 -8.11 1.75 -16.18
N ASP A 93 -7.84 2.38 -15.04
CA ASP A 93 -8.88 2.74 -14.07
C ASP A 93 -8.72 4.21 -13.70
N SER A 94 -9.73 5.02 -14.05
CA SER A 94 -9.74 6.46 -13.77
C SER A 94 -9.93 6.78 -12.28
N ASN A 95 -10.36 5.82 -11.45
CA ASN A 95 -10.73 6.01 -10.05
C ASN A 95 -10.25 4.86 -9.14
N SER A 96 -9.06 4.30 -9.37
CA SER A 96 -8.55 3.23 -8.49
C SER A 96 -8.38 3.74 -7.05
N ILE A 97 -8.93 2.98 -6.08
CA ILE A 97 -8.83 3.30 -4.65
C ILE A 97 -8.23 2.09 -3.93
N ALA A 98 -6.94 2.16 -3.58
CA ALA A 98 -6.32 1.27 -2.61
C ALA A 98 -6.27 1.98 -1.24
N LYS A 99 -7.27 1.71 -0.38
CA LYS A 99 -7.35 2.26 0.98
C LYS A 99 -7.25 1.14 2.02
N GLY A 100 -6.65 1.46 3.18
CA GLY A 100 -6.67 0.57 4.34
C GLY A 100 -5.36 -0.13 4.70
N SER A 101 -4.23 0.16 4.02
CA SER A 101 -2.90 -0.29 4.48
C SER A 101 -1.99 0.91 4.73
N SER A 102 -1.49 1.05 5.97
CA SER A 102 -0.40 1.97 6.31
C SER A 102 0.98 1.44 5.92
N ASP A 103 1.04 0.19 5.47
CA ASP A 103 2.26 -0.50 5.07
C ASP A 103 2.34 -0.57 3.54
N ALA A 104 3.32 0.15 2.99
CA ALA A 104 3.56 0.27 1.55
C ALA A 104 4.20 -0.99 0.93
N SER A 105 4.62 -1.97 1.73
CA SER A 105 5.21 -3.22 1.22
C SER A 105 4.16 -4.24 0.76
N LYS A 106 2.89 -4.07 1.12
CA LYS A 106 1.81 -5.01 0.76
C LYS A 106 1.40 -4.80 -0.71
N GLN A 107 1.29 -5.90 -1.43
CA GLN A 107 0.94 -5.90 -2.85
C GLN A 107 -0.24 -6.85 -3.12
N VAL A 108 -1.14 -6.44 -4.02
CA VAL A 108 -2.11 -7.33 -4.68
C VAL A 108 -1.65 -7.45 -6.13
N ARG A 109 -1.47 -8.68 -6.61
CA ARG A 109 -0.99 -8.95 -7.96
C ARG A 109 -2.01 -9.82 -8.71
N PHE A 110 -2.33 -9.42 -9.93
CA PHE A 110 -3.09 -10.23 -10.88
C PHE A 110 -2.11 -10.80 -11.89
N GLU A 111 -1.92 -12.12 -11.87
CA GLU A 111 -1.04 -12.83 -12.80
C GLU A 111 -1.90 -13.55 -13.86
N CYS A 112 -1.55 -13.38 -15.13
CA CYS A 112 -2.14 -14.18 -16.21
C CYS A 112 -1.30 -15.44 -16.37
N ASP A 113 -1.92 -16.60 -16.25
CA ASP A 113 -1.25 -17.88 -16.43
C ASP A 113 -0.75 -18.05 -17.88
N THR A 114 0.38 -18.72 -18.03
CA THR A 114 0.94 -19.24 -19.29
C THR A 114 -0.04 -20.09 -20.10
N LEU A 115 -1.08 -20.63 -19.47
CA LEU A 115 -2.14 -21.38 -20.14
C LEU A 115 -3.16 -20.50 -20.89
N ILE A 116 -3.15 -19.18 -20.70
CA ILE A 116 -3.97 -18.25 -21.49
C ILE A 116 -3.26 -18.02 -22.83
N PRO A 117 -3.82 -18.44 -23.99
CA PRO A 117 -3.14 -18.31 -25.27
C PRO A 117 -2.95 -16.84 -25.68
N THR A 118 -1.83 -16.55 -26.36
CA THR A 118 -1.52 -15.22 -26.89
C THR A 118 -2.68 -14.65 -27.72
N GLY A 119 -3.02 -13.38 -27.48
CA GLY A 119 -4.11 -12.69 -28.19
C GLY A 119 -5.51 -13.04 -27.69
N THR A 120 -5.63 -13.84 -26.62
CA THR A 120 -6.92 -14.19 -26.01
C THR A 120 -7.26 -13.23 -24.89
N VAL A 121 -8.53 -12.83 -24.80
CA VAL A 121 -9.08 -12.06 -23.68
C VAL A 121 -9.86 -13.00 -22.77
N VAL A 122 -9.44 -13.13 -21.51
CA VAL A 122 -10.19 -13.86 -20.47
C VAL A 122 -10.77 -12.84 -19.50
N PRO A 123 -12.08 -12.53 -19.58
CA PRO A 123 -12.68 -11.51 -18.74
C PRO A 123 -12.93 -12.03 -17.32
N LEU A 124 -12.39 -11.34 -16.31
CA LEU A 124 -12.89 -11.44 -14.94
C LEU A 124 -14.11 -10.52 -14.80
N THR A 125 -15.31 -11.10 -14.75
CA THR A 125 -16.55 -10.32 -14.57
C THR A 125 -16.90 -10.24 -13.09
N VAL A 126 -16.87 -9.04 -12.53
CA VAL A 126 -17.33 -8.77 -11.15
C VAL A 126 -18.79 -8.31 -11.21
N PRO A 127 -19.72 -8.88 -10.41
CA PRO A 127 -21.11 -8.45 -10.39
C PRO A 127 -21.24 -7.02 -9.84
N ALA A 128 -22.34 -6.33 -10.18
CA ALA A 128 -22.68 -5.01 -9.65
C ALA A 128 -23.17 -5.09 -8.19
N ALA A 129 -22.33 -5.62 -7.31
CA ALA A 129 -22.59 -5.80 -5.88
C ALA A 129 -21.29 -5.60 -5.08
N GLY A 130 -21.42 -5.15 -3.83
CA GLY A 130 -20.30 -5.15 -2.89
C GLY A 130 -19.98 -6.58 -2.43
N GLY A 131 -18.71 -6.87 -2.18
CA GLY A 131 -18.28 -8.17 -1.68
C GLY A 131 -16.79 -8.24 -1.39
N THR A 132 -16.38 -9.37 -0.82
CA THR A 132 -14.97 -9.70 -0.55
C THR A 132 -14.54 -10.82 -1.48
N ILE A 133 -13.38 -10.69 -2.13
CA ILE A 133 -12.74 -11.80 -2.85
C ILE A 133 -12.16 -12.74 -1.80
N ALA A 134 -12.65 -13.97 -1.76
CA ALA A 134 -12.14 -15.03 -0.91
C ALA A 134 -11.13 -15.88 -1.68
N LEU A 135 -10.04 -16.28 -1.02
CA LEU A 135 -9.11 -17.26 -1.57
C LEU A 135 -9.73 -18.66 -1.47
N LEU A 136 -9.26 -19.59 -2.30
CA LEU A 136 -9.71 -20.98 -2.22
C LEU A 136 -9.40 -21.62 -0.85
N SER A 137 -8.36 -21.14 -0.16
CA SER A 137 -8.04 -21.49 1.22
C SER A 137 -9.13 -21.07 2.21
N ASP A 138 -9.85 -19.99 1.92
CA ASP A 138 -10.96 -19.51 2.75
C ASP A 138 -12.22 -20.36 2.54
N LEU A 139 -12.27 -21.15 1.47
CA LEU A 139 -13.33 -22.11 1.14
C LEU A 139 -13.00 -23.52 1.61
N GLN A 140 -12.33 -23.65 2.76
CA GLN A 140 -11.88 -24.94 3.32
C GLN A 140 -13.00 -25.99 3.37
N GLU A 141 -14.24 -25.60 3.67
CA GLU A 141 -15.38 -26.53 3.71
C GLU A 141 -15.72 -27.14 2.34
N PHE A 142 -15.54 -26.38 1.25
CA PHE A 142 -15.79 -26.87 -0.10
C PHE A 142 -14.77 -27.96 -0.47
N VAL A 143 -13.48 -27.67 -0.28
CA VAL A 143 -12.40 -28.64 -0.57
C VAL A 143 -12.47 -29.85 0.36
N ARG A 144 -12.79 -29.65 1.64
CA ARG A 144 -12.98 -30.75 2.60
C ARG A 144 -14.04 -31.72 2.13
N SER A 145 -15.21 -31.26 1.70
CA SER A 145 -16.31 -32.15 1.28
C SER A 145 -15.92 -33.17 0.20
N MET A 146 -14.90 -32.87 -0.60
CA MET A 146 -14.38 -33.73 -1.67
C MET A 146 -13.16 -34.57 -1.26
N THR A 147 -12.68 -34.44 -0.02
CA THR A 147 -11.46 -35.09 0.46
C THR A 147 -11.82 -36.32 1.30
N PHE A 148 -11.29 -37.48 0.88
CA PHE A 148 -11.29 -38.72 1.64
C PHE A 148 -9.95 -38.89 2.37
N TYR A 149 -10.00 -39.35 3.62
CA TYR A 149 -8.82 -39.66 4.40
C TYR A 149 -8.94 -41.01 5.11
N ASP A 150 -7.93 -41.87 4.93
CA ASP A 150 -7.83 -43.12 5.66
C ASP A 150 -7.00 -42.93 6.94
N ASN A 151 -7.67 -42.99 8.09
CA ASN A 151 -7.04 -42.86 9.40
C ASN A 151 -6.44 -44.17 9.93
N GLY A 152 -6.47 -45.24 9.11
CA GLY A 152 -5.94 -46.54 9.45
C GLY A 152 -6.48 -47.05 10.78
N THR A 153 -5.58 -47.44 11.68
CA THR A 153 -5.91 -48.04 12.98
C THR A 153 -6.21 -47.03 14.09
N SER A 154 -6.18 -45.73 13.80
CA SER A 154 -6.44 -44.70 14.81
C SER A 154 -7.94 -44.52 15.04
N PRO A 155 -8.42 -44.48 16.30
CA PRO A 155 -9.81 -44.13 16.62
C PRO A 155 -10.09 -42.61 16.59
N ALA A 156 -9.09 -41.79 16.26
CA ALA A 156 -9.20 -40.33 16.31
C ALA A 156 -9.79 -39.74 15.04
N VAL A 157 -11.00 -39.20 15.13
CA VAL A 157 -11.65 -38.42 14.09
C VAL A 157 -11.16 -36.97 14.17
N ASN A 158 -10.62 -36.46 13.07
CA ASN A 158 -10.14 -35.08 12.99
C ASN A 158 -10.90 -34.39 11.86
N TYR A 159 -11.60 -33.31 12.20
CA TYR A 159 -12.39 -32.58 11.23
C TYR A 159 -11.54 -32.10 10.05
N ASN A 160 -10.29 -31.71 10.27
CA ASN A 160 -9.39 -31.23 9.21
C ASN A 160 -8.97 -32.30 8.19
N ASN A 161 -9.19 -33.59 8.48
CA ASN A 161 -8.79 -34.68 7.59
C ASN A 161 -9.68 -34.81 6.33
N GLY A 162 -10.79 -34.07 6.25
CA GLY A 162 -11.66 -34.06 5.07
C GLY A 162 -13.12 -34.33 5.41
N GLY A 163 -13.95 -34.36 4.37
CA GLY A 163 -15.39 -34.57 4.44
C GLY A 163 -15.74 -36.01 4.72
N THR A 164 -14.89 -36.95 4.27
CA THR A 164 -14.99 -38.37 4.60
C THR A 164 -13.72 -38.87 5.30
N GLN A 165 -13.88 -39.61 6.39
CA GLN A 165 -12.77 -40.23 7.10
C GLN A 165 -13.04 -41.70 7.41
N ARG A 166 -12.15 -42.59 6.99
CA ARG A 166 -12.16 -44.01 7.39
C ARG A 166 -11.46 -44.19 8.74
N VAL A 167 -12.08 -44.96 9.62
CA VAL A 167 -11.62 -45.24 10.99
C VAL A 167 -11.72 -46.74 11.25
N ALA A 168 -10.57 -47.42 11.39
CA ALA A 168 -10.49 -48.88 11.48
C ALA A 168 -9.65 -49.36 12.68
N PRO A 169 -10.01 -49.01 13.93
CA PRO A 169 -9.17 -49.31 15.09
C PRO A 169 -9.11 -50.80 15.44
N PRO A 170 -8.02 -51.27 16.08
CA PRO A 170 -7.79 -52.68 16.39
C PRO A 170 -8.71 -53.21 17.50
N SER A 171 -9.07 -54.51 17.51
CA SER A 171 -10.08 -55.16 18.39
C SER A 171 -10.11 -54.73 19.87
N GLY A 172 -11.30 -54.63 20.47
CA GLY A 172 -11.56 -54.19 21.86
C GLY A 172 -12.52 -52.99 21.98
N ALA A 173 -12.86 -52.55 23.19
CA ALA A 173 -13.67 -51.34 23.39
C ALA A 173 -12.89 -50.09 22.92
N LYS A 174 -13.45 -49.37 21.94
CA LYS A 174 -12.79 -48.23 21.25
C LYS A 174 -13.26 -46.92 21.85
N ALA A 175 -12.35 -46.03 22.24
CA ALA A 175 -12.72 -44.65 22.55
C ALA A 175 -12.49 -43.77 21.31
N LEU A 176 -13.58 -43.34 20.67
CA LEU A 176 -13.50 -42.38 19.58
C LEU A 176 -13.22 -40.98 20.13
N THR A 177 -12.28 -40.28 19.51
CA THR A 177 -11.98 -38.87 19.82
C THR A 177 -12.30 -38.01 18.63
N PHE A 178 -12.74 -36.78 18.88
CA PHE A 178 -13.20 -35.85 17.86
C PHE A 178 -12.51 -34.52 18.08
N THR A 179 -11.67 -34.09 17.13
CA THR A 179 -10.81 -32.91 17.28
C THR A 179 -10.93 -31.93 16.12
N ASN A 180 -10.49 -30.69 16.35
CA ASN A 180 -10.46 -29.59 15.38
C ASN A 180 -11.82 -29.24 14.77
N TRP A 181 -12.91 -29.50 15.49
CA TRP A 181 -14.23 -29.07 15.06
C TRP A 181 -14.34 -27.53 15.05
N PRO A 182 -15.07 -26.95 14.09
CA PRO A 182 -15.30 -25.51 14.03
C PRO A 182 -15.91 -24.98 15.33
N ALA A 183 -15.50 -23.78 15.74
CA ALA A 183 -16.00 -23.12 16.93
C ALA A 183 -17.55 -23.02 16.96
N SER A 184 -18.10 -22.88 18.17
CA SER A 184 -19.55 -22.76 18.39
C SER A 184 -20.19 -21.68 17.50
N GLY A 185 -21.38 -21.96 17.00
CA GLY A 185 -22.11 -21.11 16.04
C GLY A 185 -21.84 -21.46 14.57
N LYS A 186 -20.92 -22.38 14.29
CA LYS A 186 -20.69 -22.94 12.94
C LYS A 186 -21.25 -24.34 12.85
N GLN A 187 -22.06 -24.61 11.81
CA GLN A 187 -22.45 -25.97 11.50
C GLN A 187 -21.26 -26.71 10.90
N ALA A 188 -21.04 -27.92 11.38
CA ALA A 188 -19.99 -28.79 10.91
C ALA A 188 -20.52 -30.20 10.74
N SER A 189 -20.05 -30.89 9.70
CA SER A 189 -20.41 -32.27 9.44
C SER A 189 -19.28 -33.06 8.79
N GLN A 190 -19.22 -34.35 9.10
CA GLN A 190 -18.24 -35.28 8.55
C GLN A 190 -18.87 -36.66 8.38
N PHE A 191 -18.61 -37.29 7.24
CA PHE A 191 -18.96 -38.66 6.97
C PHE A 191 -17.83 -39.59 7.43
N LEU A 192 -18.18 -40.69 8.07
CA LEU A 192 -17.23 -41.64 8.64
C LEU A 192 -17.50 -43.04 8.10
N GLU A 193 -16.42 -43.74 7.76
CA GLU A 193 -16.42 -45.17 7.48
C GLU A 193 -15.83 -45.90 8.68
N LEU A 194 -16.69 -46.42 9.55
CA LEU A 194 -16.27 -47.09 10.79
C LEU A 194 -16.12 -48.59 10.53
N VAL A 195 -14.89 -49.05 10.34
CA VAL A 195 -14.59 -50.44 9.97
C VAL A 195 -14.45 -51.31 11.21
N ASN A 196 -15.21 -52.40 11.26
CA ASN A 196 -15.23 -53.38 12.34
C ASN A 196 -15.40 -52.73 13.73
N ILE A 197 -16.16 -51.64 13.82
CA ILE A 197 -16.15 -50.77 14.99
C ILE A 197 -16.78 -51.43 16.23
N GLY A 198 -17.65 -52.43 16.02
CA GLY A 198 -18.21 -53.28 17.08
C GLY A 198 -17.32 -54.45 17.50
N LEU A 199 -16.15 -54.65 16.87
CA LEU A 199 -15.27 -55.79 17.16
C LEU A 199 -14.66 -55.66 18.56
N GLY A 200 -15.09 -56.54 19.47
CA GLY A 200 -14.64 -56.58 20.86
C GLY A 200 -15.42 -55.67 21.81
N GLY A 201 -16.56 -55.11 21.38
CA GLY A 201 -17.47 -54.34 22.24
C GLY A 201 -18.10 -53.15 21.54
N THR A 202 -19.00 -52.45 22.24
CA THR A 202 -19.58 -51.19 21.74
C THR A 202 -18.53 -50.08 21.81
N PRO A 203 -18.30 -49.28 20.74
CA PRO A 203 -17.45 -48.12 20.78
C PRO A 203 -17.98 -47.06 21.76
N THR A 204 -17.08 -46.48 22.53
CA THR A 204 -17.31 -45.32 23.39
C THR A 204 -17.18 -44.05 22.56
N TRP A 205 -18.21 -43.22 22.64
CA TRP A 205 -18.26 -41.89 22.02
C TRP A 205 -17.96 -40.81 23.06
N PRO A 206 -17.54 -39.60 22.64
CA PRO A 206 -17.39 -38.49 23.55
C PRO A 206 -18.66 -38.22 24.37
N GLY A 207 -18.47 -37.74 25.61
CA GLY A 207 -19.57 -37.30 26.45
C GLY A 207 -20.40 -36.23 25.75
N GLY A 208 -21.73 -36.26 25.92
CA GLY A 208 -22.64 -35.33 25.24
C GLY A 208 -23.15 -35.82 23.88
N THR A 209 -22.57 -36.87 23.30
CA THR A 209 -23.05 -37.45 22.03
C THR A 209 -24.53 -37.83 22.10
N ARG A 210 -25.24 -37.64 20.99
CA ARG A 210 -26.62 -38.03 20.76
C ARG A 210 -26.73 -38.84 19.47
N PHE A 211 -27.51 -39.90 19.50
CA PHE A 211 -27.77 -40.76 18.36
C PHE A 211 -29.17 -40.51 17.83
N ILE A 212 -29.31 -40.33 16.52
CA ILE A 212 -30.61 -40.20 15.86
C ILE A 212 -31.15 -41.60 15.58
N ARG A 213 -32.33 -41.92 16.10
CA ARG A 213 -33.08 -43.13 15.72
C ARG A 213 -33.78 -42.92 14.38
N TYR A 214 -34.22 -44.00 13.74
CA TYR A 214 -34.89 -43.97 12.43
C TYR A 214 -36.12 -43.04 12.33
N ASP A 215 -36.74 -42.71 13.46
CA ASP A 215 -37.89 -41.79 13.56
C ASP A 215 -37.50 -40.35 13.91
N GLY A 216 -36.20 -40.03 13.89
CA GLY A 216 -35.67 -38.69 14.16
C GLY A 216 -35.47 -38.37 15.64
N VAL A 217 -35.85 -39.25 16.57
CA VAL A 217 -35.69 -39.01 18.01
C VAL A 217 -34.23 -39.13 18.43
N LEU A 218 -33.74 -38.15 19.18
CA LEU A 218 -32.38 -38.15 19.75
C LEU A 218 -32.32 -38.99 21.02
N GLN A 219 -31.29 -39.84 21.11
CA GLN A 219 -31.04 -40.72 22.25
C GLN A 219 -29.63 -40.52 22.78
N THR A 220 -29.42 -40.78 24.07
CA THR A 220 -28.12 -40.59 24.73
C THR A 220 -27.17 -41.76 24.52
N THR A 221 -27.65 -42.91 24.05
CA THR A 221 -26.83 -44.10 23.76
C THR A 221 -27.21 -44.71 22.41
N ALA A 222 -26.25 -45.36 21.76
CA ALA A 222 -26.48 -46.07 20.50
C ALA A 222 -27.56 -47.17 20.66
N ALA A 223 -27.51 -47.92 21.77
CA ALA A 223 -28.49 -48.97 22.07
C ALA A 223 -29.93 -48.41 22.19
N ALA A 224 -30.12 -47.27 22.86
CA ALA A 224 -31.44 -46.63 22.96
C ALA A 224 -31.95 -46.10 21.61
N ALA A 225 -31.05 -45.80 20.68
CA ALA A 225 -31.38 -45.48 19.28
C ALA A 225 -31.57 -46.72 18.39
N ASN A 226 -31.56 -47.94 18.95
CA ASN A 226 -31.60 -49.22 18.21
C ASN A 226 -30.44 -49.41 17.22
N ILE A 227 -29.25 -48.90 17.58
CA ILE A 227 -28.02 -49.04 16.79
C ILE A 227 -27.15 -50.14 17.42
N ALA A 228 -26.84 -51.16 16.63
CA ALA A 228 -25.95 -52.27 16.98
C ALA A 228 -24.72 -52.34 16.04
N TRP A 229 -23.54 -51.95 16.52
CA TRP A 229 -22.32 -51.82 15.71
C TRP A 229 -21.84 -53.13 15.10
N LEU A 230 -21.37 -53.09 13.85
CA LEU A 230 -20.89 -54.27 13.14
C LEU A 230 -19.53 -54.73 13.69
N SER A 231 -19.44 -56.00 14.06
CA SER A 231 -18.18 -56.65 14.43
C SER A 231 -17.31 -57.01 13.21
N SER A 232 -17.92 -57.04 12.02
CA SER A 232 -17.28 -57.24 10.73
C SER A 232 -17.99 -56.39 9.67
N GLY A 233 -17.24 -55.67 8.84
CA GLY A 233 -17.77 -54.77 7.81
C GLY A 233 -17.57 -53.29 8.14
N THR A 234 -18.33 -52.42 7.48
CA THR A 234 -18.25 -50.96 7.63
C THR A 234 -19.60 -50.39 8.04
N ASP A 235 -19.65 -49.68 9.17
CA ASP A 235 -20.76 -48.82 9.52
C ASP A 235 -20.51 -47.43 8.91
N TYR A 236 -21.41 -46.96 8.04
CA TYR A 236 -21.35 -45.60 7.50
C TYR A 236 -22.10 -44.65 8.42
N VAL A 237 -21.45 -43.56 8.82
CA VAL A 237 -21.95 -42.67 9.86
C VAL A 237 -21.79 -41.23 9.45
N MET A 238 -22.86 -40.44 9.60
CA MET A 238 -22.76 -38.99 9.53
C MET A 238 -22.69 -38.43 10.95
N VAL A 239 -21.67 -37.63 11.23
CA VAL A 239 -21.51 -36.91 12.50
C VAL A 239 -21.64 -35.41 12.22
N SER A 240 -22.38 -34.71 13.07
CA SER A 240 -22.53 -33.27 12.97
C SER A 240 -22.53 -32.59 14.33
N THR A 241 -22.22 -31.30 14.35
CA THR A 241 -22.25 -30.45 15.55
C THR A 241 -22.49 -29.00 15.14
N ARG A 242 -22.88 -28.17 16.12
CA ARG A 242 -22.97 -26.71 16.00
C ARG A 242 -22.24 -25.98 17.13
N ASP A 243 -21.59 -26.71 18.04
CA ASP A 243 -21.12 -26.21 19.33
C ASP A 243 -19.66 -26.61 19.64
N GLY A 244 -18.80 -26.58 18.63
CA GLY A 244 -17.37 -26.90 18.84
C GLY A 244 -17.06 -28.37 19.02
N GLY A 245 -18.00 -29.27 18.70
CA GLY A 245 -17.86 -30.70 18.98
C GLY A 245 -18.23 -31.10 20.41
N THR A 246 -18.81 -30.18 21.20
CA THR A 246 -19.28 -30.47 22.57
C THR A 246 -20.46 -31.45 22.55
N THR A 247 -21.39 -31.25 21.61
CA THR A 247 -22.51 -32.15 21.33
C THR A 247 -22.36 -32.69 19.91
N LEU A 248 -22.08 -33.99 19.80
CA LEU A 248 -22.09 -34.68 18.53
C LEU A 248 -23.47 -35.29 18.28
N ILE A 249 -24.02 -35.05 17.10
CA ILE A 249 -25.22 -35.71 16.60
C ILE A 249 -24.79 -36.77 15.58
N VAL A 250 -25.13 -38.02 15.85
CA VAL A 250 -24.68 -39.20 15.11
C VAL A 250 -25.87 -39.85 14.42
N SER A 251 -25.81 -39.94 13.10
CA SER A 251 -26.77 -40.69 12.28
C SER A 251 -26.04 -41.85 11.61
N VAL A 252 -26.48 -43.07 11.87
CA VAL A 252 -25.92 -44.26 11.24
C VAL A 252 -26.72 -44.57 9.97
N GLN A 253 -26.03 -44.57 8.84
CA GLN A 253 -26.59 -44.86 7.52
C GLN A 253 -26.18 -46.28 7.18
N ARG A 254 -27.01 -47.28 7.49
CA ARG A 254 -26.66 -48.66 7.13
C ARG A 254 -26.95 -48.91 5.65
N GLY A 255 -25.98 -49.49 4.97
CA GLY A 255 -26.19 -50.31 3.77
C GLY A 255 -26.46 -51.76 4.17
#